data_AF-A0A7V5R757-F1
#
_entry.id   AF-A0A7V5R757-F1
#
_cell.length_a   1.000
_cell.length_b   1.000
_cell.length_c   1.000
_cell.angle_alpha   90.00
_cell.angle_beta   90.00
_cell.angle_gamma   90.00
#
_symmetry.space_group_name_H-M   'P 1'
#
loop_
_entity.id
_entity.type
_entity.pdbx_description
1 polymer ?
#
loop_
_entity_poly.entity_id
_entity_poly.type
_entity_poly.pdbx_seq_one_letter_code
_entity_poly.pdbx_strand_id
1 'polypeptide(L)'
;MAEVQPKVKKERNPYVWPELPFKELMCMIIVMIVLIIWALLMNAPLNEIATPTRTENPAKAPWYFIGLQEILVYFDPWFAGVVIPSIIIIGLMAIPYLDFNPKGQGEYNFGVRKFAIFNFLF
;
A
#
# COMPACT_ATOMS: atom_id res chain seq x y z
N MET A 1 -25.96 11.11 -39.53
CA MET A 1 -26.03 10.11 -38.45
C MET A 1 -25.09 10.61 -37.37
N ALA A 2 -25.62 11.26 -36.34
CA ALA A 2 -24.80 11.89 -35.30
C ALA A 2 -24.25 10.80 -34.38
N GLU A 3 -22.92 10.66 -34.33
CA GLU A 3 -22.25 9.81 -33.35
C GLU A 3 -22.60 10.34 -31.95
N VAL A 4 -23.34 9.52 -31.20
CA VAL A 4 -23.70 9.82 -29.82
C VAL A 4 -22.42 9.71 -29.00
N GLN A 5 -21.77 10.85 -28.80
CA GLN A 5 -20.67 11.02 -27.84
C GLN A 5 -21.12 10.43 -26.49
N PRO A 6 -20.35 9.50 -25.88
CA PRO A 6 -20.73 8.94 -24.60
C PRO A 6 -20.78 10.08 -23.57
N LYS A 7 -21.91 10.20 -22.87
CA LYS A 7 -22.10 11.19 -21.80
C LYS A 7 -20.94 11.07 -20.81
N VAL A 8 -20.00 12.02 -20.86
CA VAL A 8 -19.01 12.20 -19.81
C VAL A 8 -19.79 12.45 -18.53
N LYS A 9 -19.84 11.44 -17.66
CA LYS A 9 -20.49 11.51 -16.35
C LYS A 9 -19.76 12.61 -15.60
N LYS A 10 -20.36 13.81 -15.56
CA LYS A 10 -19.79 15.00 -14.94
C LYS A 10 -19.29 14.60 -13.55
N GLU A 11 -17.98 14.54 -13.39
CA GLU A 11 -17.34 14.28 -12.11
C GLU A 11 -17.94 15.29 -11.13
N ARG A 12 -18.69 14.78 -10.15
CA ARG A 12 -19.09 15.58 -9.01
C ARG A 12 -17.78 15.85 -8.29
N ASN A 13 -17.07 16.91 -8.67
CA ASN A 13 -15.92 17.43 -7.94
C ASN A 13 -16.46 17.80 -6.57
N PRO A 14 -16.28 16.97 -5.52
CA PRO A 14 -16.68 17.38 -4.19
C PRO A 14 -15.77 18.57 -3.90
N TYR A 15 -16.35 19.74 -3.67
CA TYR A 15 -15.54 20.91 -3.37
C TYR A 15 -14.56 20.55 -2.26
N VAL A 16 -13.26 20.67 -2.56
CA VAL A 16 -12.16 20.32 -1.65
C VAL A 16 -12.39 20.99 -0.29
N TRP A 17 -13.00 22.17 -0.30
CA TRP A 17 -13.52 22.82 0.89
C TRP A 17 -15.04 22.97 0.80
N PRO A 18 -15.85 22.65 1.83
CA PRO A 18 -15.47 22.16 3.15
C PRO A 18 -15.51 20.62 3.30
N GLU A 19 -16.08 19.89 2.33
CA GLU A 19 -16.52 18.51 2.55
C GLU A 19 -15.39 17.49 2.71
N LEU A 20 -14.25 17.68 2.04
CA LEU A 20 -13.12 16.73 2.08
C LEU A 20 -12.40 16.75 3.45
N PRO A 21 -11.97 17.92 4.00
CA PRO A 21 -11.38 18.01 5.33
C PRO A 21 -12.25 17.43 6.43
N PHE A 22 -13.59 17.63 6.36
CA PHE A 22 -14.49 17.04 7.34
C PHE A 22 -14.48 15.51 7.31
N LYS A 23 -14.47 14.90 6.12
CA LYS A 23 -14.39 13.43 5.99
C LYS A 23 -13.04 12.88 6.45
N GLU A 24 -11.95 13.55 6.08
CA GLU A 24 -10.59 13.17 6.50
C GLU A 24 -10.44 13.29 8.03
N LEU A 25 -10.96 14.36 8.63
CA LEU A 25 -10.96 14.53 10.09
C LEU A 25 -11.75 13.43 10.81
N MET A 26 -12.93 13.06 10.30
CA MET A 26 -13.70 11.95 10.87
C MET A 26 -12.94 10.62 10.78
N CYS A 27 -12.31 10.34 9.64
CA CYS A 27 -11.47 9.15 9.46
C CYS A 27 -10.29 9.16 10.44
N MET A 28 -9.60 10.30 10.58
CA MET A 28 -8.47 10.48 11.49
C MET A 28 -8.87 10.21 12.95
N ILE A 29 -10.02 10.74 13.38
CA ILE A 29 -10.53 10.51 14.75
C ILE A 29 -10.82 9.02 14.98
N ILE A 30 -11.45 8.35 14.02
CA ILE A 30 -11.74 6.91 14.13
C ILE A 30 -10.44 6.10 14.22
N VAL A 31 -9.48 6.36 13.33
CA VAL A 31 -8.16 5.69 13.36
C VAL A 31 -7.44 5.95 14.68
N MET A 32 -7.48 7.19 15.19
CA MET A 32 -6.88 7.55 16.47
C MET A 32 -7.51 6.77 17.63
N ILE A 33 -8.84 6.67 17.68
CA ILE A 33 -9.54 5.88 18.70
C ILE A 33 -9.11 4.41 18.64
N VAL A 34 -9.04 3.82 17.45
CA VAL A 34 -8.58 2.43 17.26
C VAL A 34 -7.15 2.25 17.76
N LEU A 35 -6.24 3.17 17.43
CA LEU A 35 -4.84 3.10 17.89
C LEU A 35 -4.71 3.28 19.40
N ILE A 36 -5.48 4.18 20.02
CA ILE A 36 -5.49 4.37 21.47
C ILE A 36 -6.00 3.11 22.17
N ILE A 37 -7.13 2.55 21.71
CA ILE A 37 -7.66 1.30 22.27
C ILE A 37 -6.62 0.19 22.14
N TRP A 38 -5.97 0.06 20.97
CA TRP A 38 -4.92 -0.94 20.75
C TRP A 38 -3.73 -0.74 21.70
N ALA A 39 -3.28 0.50 21.90
CA ALA A 39 -2.17 0.83 22.80
C ALA A 39 -2.49 0.58 24.28
N LEU A 40 -3.75 0.75 24.69
CA LEU A 40 -4.19 0.44 26.04
C LEU A 40 -4.32 -1.07 26.29
N LEU A 41 -4.65 -1.85 25.26
CA LEU A 41 -4.78 -3.31 25.36
C LEU A 41 -3.44 -4.05 25.24
N MET A 42 -2.50 -3.52 24.46
CA MET A 42 -1.20 -4.15 24.19
C MET A 42 -0.08 -3.41 24.92
N ASN A 43 0.49 -4.03 25.94
CA ASN A 43 1.69 -3.52 26.60
C ASN A 43 2.89 -3.63 25.66
N ALA A 44 3.49 -2.50 25.32
CA ALA A 44 4.78 -2.43 24.63
C ALA A 44 5.87 -2.10 25.67
N PRO A 45 6.52 -3.10 26.31
CA PRO A 45 7.61 -2.84 27.24
C PRO A 45 8.77 -2.16 26.50
N LEU A 46 9.37 -1.14 27.11
CA LEU A 46 10.59 -0.54 26.59
C LEU A 46 11.77 -1.49 26.87
N ASN A 47 12.60 -1.72 25.85
CA ASN A 47 13.85 -2.47 26.00
C ASN A 47 14.91 -1.60 26.69
N GLU A 48 15.99 -2.25 27.13
CA GLU A 48 17.17 -1.57 27.69
C GLU A 48 17.84 -0.65 26.64
N ILE A 49 18.71 0.25 27.11
CA ILE A 49 19.45 1.14 26.22
C ILE A 49 20.38 0.30 25.32
N ALA A 50 20.31 0.54 24.02
CA ALA A 50 21.07 -0.19 23.02
C ALA A 50 22.58 -0.13 23.29
N THR A 51 23.23 -1.30 23.27
CA THR A 51 24.68 -1.43 23.46
C THR A 51 25.31 -2.14 22.24
N PRO A 52 26.38 -1.60 21.63
CA PRO A 52 26.96 -2.18 20.41
C PRO A 52 27.64 -3.54 20.61
N THR A 53 27.93 -3.93 21.85
CA THR A 53 28.57 -5.21 22.19
C THR A 53 27.58 -6.34 22.44
N ARG A 54 26.27 -6.06 22.44
CA ARG A 54 25.22 -7.05 22.73
C ARG A 54 24.06 -6.87 21.74
N THR A 55 23.91 -7.84 20.85
CA THR A 55 22.74 -7.93 19.97
C THR A 55 21.58 -8.55 20.74
N GLU A 56 20.41 -7.90 20.71
CA GLU A 56 19.19 -8.44 21.31
C GLU A 56 18.76 -9.74 20.60
N ASN A 57 18.37 -10.74 21.37
CA ASN A 57 17.82 -12.00 20.86
C ASN A 57 16.44 -12.22 21.50
N PRO A 58 15.32 -12.13 20.77
CA PRO A 58 15.19 -12.14 19.31
C PRO A 58 15.13 -10.73 18.68
N ALA A 59 16.04 -10.46 17.73
CA ALA A 59 15.98 -9.27 16.88
C ALA A 59 14.97 -9.49 15.74
N LYS A 60 13.67 -9.38 16.03
CA LYS A 60 12.63 -9.35 15.00
C LYS A 60 12.39 -7.90 14.57
N ALA A 61 12.49 -7.62 13.27
CA ALA A 61 12.16 -6.31 12.74
C ALA A 61 10.63 -6.11 12.67
N PRO A 62 10.15 -4.87 12.47
CA PRO A 62 8.73 -4.56 12.44
C PRO A 62 7.93 -5.41 11.44
N TRP A 63 6.64 -5.59 11.72
CA TRP A 63 5.74 -6.50 10.98
C TRP A 63 5.63 -6.19 9.48
N TYR A 64 5.73 -4.93 9.06
CA TYR A 64 5.73 -4.55 7.64
C TYR A 64 7.00 -5.01 6.89
N PHE A 65 8.03 -5.44 7.61
CA PHE A 65 9.22 -6.08 7.06
C PHE A 65 9.25 -7.59 7.25
N ILE A 66 8.17 -8.23 7.71
CA ILE A 66 8.18 -9.68 7.98
C ILE A 66 8.50 -10.48 6.72
N GLY A 67 7.91 -10.14 5.58
CA GLY A 67 8.20 -10.81 4.31
C GLY A 67 9.65 -10.61 3.86
N LEU A 68 10.23 -9.42 4.08
CA LEU A 68 11.64 -9.17 3.80
C LEU A 68 12.54 -9.98 4.74
N GLN A 69 12.23 -10.01 6.03
CA GLN A 69 12.99 -10.79 7.02
C GLN A 69 12.96 -12.29 6.72
N GLU A 70 11.81 -12.84 6.33
CA GLU A 70 11.70 -14.24 5.93
C GLU A 70 12.61 -14.54 4.73
N ILE A 71 12.64 -13.68 3.70
CA ILE A 71 13.52 -13.86 2.55
C ILE A 71 15.00 -13.79 2.97
N LEU A 72 15.38 -12.88 3.88
CA LEU A 72 16.75 -12.78 4.39
C LEU A 72 17.22 -14.01 5.18
N VAL A 73 16.29 -14.78 5.77
CA VAL A 73 16.62 -16.02 6.48
C VAL A 73 16.94 -17.16 5.51
N TYR A 74 16.32 -17.17 4.33
CA TYR A 74 16.43 -18.27 3.37
C TYR A 74 17.37 -18.00 2.18
N PHE A 75 17.68 -16.75 1.87
CA PHE A 75 18.48 -16.34 0.70
C PHE A 75 19.69 -15.49 1.08
N ASP A 76 20.68 -15.41 0.18
CA ASP A 76 21.83 -14.52 0.35
C ASP A 76 21.38 -13.05 0.55
N PRO A 77 21.99 -12.33 1.52
CA PRO A 77 21.57 -10.96 1.86
C PRO A 77 21.55 -9.99 0.68
N TRP A 78 22.45 -10.18 -0.29
CA TRP A 78 22.49 -9.39 -1.52
C TRP A 78 21.23 -9.59 -2.38
N PHE A 79 20.81 -10.84 -2.57
CA PHE A 79 19.66 -11.16 -3.39
C PHE A 79 18.35 -10.74 -2.70
N ALA A 80 18.25 -11.04 -1.41
CA ALA A 80 17.08 -10.72 -0.57
C ALA A 80 16.91 -9.21 -0.33
N GLY A 81 18.01 -8.50 -0.05
CA GLY A 81 17.99 -7.10 0.34
C GLY A 81 18.09 -6.10 -0.81
N VAL A 82 18.71 -6.47 -1.95
CA VAL A 82 18.94 -5.55 -3.07
C VAL A 82 18.18 -5.98 -4.31
N VAL A 83 18.37 -7.22 -4.77
CA VAL A 83 17.84 -7.67 -6.07
C VAL A 83 16.32 -7.75 -6.08
N ILE A 84 15.71 -8.46 -5.12
CA ILE A 84 14.24 -8.62 -5.05
C ILE A 84 13.53 -7.27 -4.88
N PRO A 85 13.91 -6.40 -3.93
CA PRO A 85 13.27 -5.09 -3.78
C PRO A 85 13.41 -4.21 -5.03
N SER A 86 14.57 -4.25 -5.70
CA SER A 86 14.77 -3.50 -6.94
C SER A 86 13.84 -3.98 -8.06
N ILE A 87 13.65 -5.29 -8.20
CA ILE A 87 12.73 -5.86 -9.20
C ILE A 87 11.28 -5.44 -8.90
N ILE A 88 10.87 -5.44 -7.63
CA ILE A 88 9.51 -5.00 -7.25
C ILE A 88 9.30 -3.53 -7.64
N ILE A 89 10.26 -2.65 -7.32
CA ILE A 89 10.17 -1.22 -7.64
C ILE A 89 10.12 -1.01 -9.16
N ILE A 90 10.98 -1.69 -9.93
CA ILE A 90 10.99 -1.61 -11.39
C ILE A 90 9.67 -2.15 -11.97
N GLY A 91 9.14 -3.25 -11.41
CA GLY A 91 7.85 -3.82 -11.80
C GLY A 91 6.69 -2.84 -11.57
N LEU A 92 6.66 -2.18 -10.41
CA LEU A 92 5.66 -1.14 -10.11
C LEU A 92 5.77 0.06 -11.05
N MET A 93 6.99 0.51 -11.37
CA MET A 93 7.21 1.57 -12.36
C MET A 93 6.84 1.14 -13.78
N ALA A 94 6.88 -0.16 -14.08
CA ALA A 94 6.51 -0.71 -15.38
C ALA A 94 4.98 -0.76 -15.59
N ILE A 95 4.16 -0.77 -14.52
CA ILE A 95 2.69 -0.83 -14.62
C ILE A 95 2.09 0.16 -15.63
N PRO A 96 2.39 1.48 -15.59
CA PRO A 96 1.83 2.43 -16.57
C PRO A 96 2.28 2.16 -18.02
N TYR A 97 3.40 1.47 -18.22
CA TYR A 97 3.90 1.08 -19.53
C TYR A 97 3.40 -0.31 -19.98
N LEU A 98 2.71 -1.06 -19.11
CA LEU A 98 2.14 -2.36 -19.44
C LEU A 98 0.61 -2.26 -19.60
N ASP A 99 -0.06 -1.40 -18.81
CA ASP A 99 -1.49 -1.11 -18.95
C ASP A 99 -1.74 0.22 -19.69
N PHE A 100 -1.82 0.15 -21.01
CA PHE A 100 -2.15 1.30 -21.86
C PHE A 100 -3.65 1.59 -21.94
N ASN A 101 -4.53 0.79 -21.34
CA ASN A 101 -5.97 0.92 -21.57
C ASN A 101 -6.57 2.03 -20.69
N PRO A 102 -7.05 3.15 -21.25
CA PRO A 102 -7.63 4.24 -20.46
C PRO A 102 -9.07 3.95 -20.01
N LYS A 103 -9.73 2.90 -20.51
CA LYS A 103 -11.14 2.60 -20.20
C LYS A 103 -11.24 1.86 -18.87
N GLY A 104 -12.22 2.21 -18.03
CA GLY A 104 -12.46 1.53 -16.74
C GLY A 104 -11.47 1.88 -15.63
N GLN A 105 -10.76 3.02 -15.72
CA GLN A 105 -9.94 3.54 -14.63
C GLN A 105 -10.82 3.76 -13.40
N GLY A 106 -10.43 3.20 -12.24
CA GLY A 106 -11.15 3.38 -10.98
C GLY A 106 -12.48 2.60 -10.83
N GLU A 107 -12.86 1.79 -11.82
CA GLU A 107 -14.05 0.94 -11.77
C GLU A 107 -13.64 -0.55 -11.75
N TYR A 108 -14.16 -1.32 -10.80
CA TYR A 108 -14.01 -2.78 -10.79
C TYR A 108 -14.89 -3.40 -11.88
N ASN A 109 -14.37 -3.48 -13.11
CA ASN A 109 -15.06 -4.10 -14.23
C ASN A 109 -14.18 -5.12 -14.96
N PHE A 110 -14.43 -6.40 -14.68
CA PHE A 110 -13.77 -7.55 -15.30
C PHE A 110 -13.91 -7.59 -16.83
N GLY A 111 -14.95 -6.98 -17.41
CA GLY A 111 -15.15 -6.97 -18.86
C GLY A 111 -14.19 -6.05 -19.61
N VAL A 112 -13.88 -4.90 -19.02
CA VAL A 112 -13.15 -3.79 -19.69
C VAL A 112 -11.64 -3.89 -19.48
N ARG A 113 -11.20 -4.47 -18.35
CA ARG A 113 -9.79 -4.54 -17.93
C ARG A 113 -9.29 -5.95 -17.60
N LYS A 114 -9.62 -6.93 -18.45
CA LYS A 114 -9.20 -8.32 -18.25
C LYS A 114 -7.70 -8.47 -18.03
N PHE A 115 -6.87 -7.75 -18.80
CA PHE A 115 -5.42 -7.80 -18.69
C PHE A 115 -4.91 -7.26 -17.35
N ALA A 116 -5.31 -6.05 -16.95
CA ALA A 116 -4.84 -5.45 -15.71
C ALA A 116 -5.33 -6.24 -14.48
N ILE A 117 -6.58 -6.68 -14.49
CA ILE A 117 -7.14 -7.47 -13.39
C ILE A 117 -6.44 -8.83 -13.28
N PHE A 118 -6.12 -9.46 -14.41
CA PHE A 118 -5.41 -10.74 -14.40
C PHE A 118 -3.90 -10.62 -14.15
N ASN A 119 -3.29 -9.43 -14.14
CA ASN A 119 -1.84 -9.32 -13.89
C ASN A 119 -1.52 -8.57 -12.60
N PHE A 120 -2.43 -7.73 -12.11
CA PHE A 120 -2.17 -6.82 -10.98
C PHE A 120 -3.14 -6.98 -9.79
N LEU A 121 -4.19 -7.80 -9.89
CA LEU A 121 -5.17 -7.99 -8.79
C LEU A 121 -4.75 -9.07 -7.77
N PHE A 122 -3.49 -9.53 -7.81
CA PHE A 122 -3.00 -10.60 -6.96
C PHE A 122 -1.52 -10.42 -6.66
#